data_AF-A0A1Y0H6M3-F1
#
_entry.id   AF-A0A1Y0H6M3-F1
#
_cell.length_a   1.000
_cell.length_b   1.000
_cell.length_c   1.000
_cell.angle_alpha   90.00
_cell.angle_beta   90.00
_cell.angle_gamma   90.00
#
_symmetry.space_group_name_H-M   'P 1'
#
loop_
_entity.id
_entity.type
_entity.pdbx_description
1 polymer ?
#
loop_
_entity_poly.entity_id
_entity_poly.type
_entity_poly.pdbx_seq_one_letter_code
_entity_poly.pdbx_strand_id
1 'polypeptide(L)' 'MVGQIIAHETDDIPWWRVVNAQGELSIARRDPVLAQRQRAHLKAEGIELTEAGRVPLGHFLPEDE' A
#
# COMPACT_ATOMS: atom_id res chain seq x y z
N MET A 1 13.30 -0.34 8.93
CA MET A 1 13.10 0.74 7.93
C MET A 1 12.78 0.12 6.57
N VAL A 2 11.63 -0.57 6.41
CA VAL A 2 11.35 -1.42 5.23
C VAL A 2 10.70 -0.62 4.11
N GLY A 3 9.65 0.16 4.43
CA GLY A 3 8.94 0.96 3.42
C GLY A 3 9.82 2.00 2.70
N GLN A 4 10.90 2.47 3.33
CA GLN A 4 11.83 3.40 2.68
C GLN A 4 12.76 2.72 1.67
N ILE A 5 13.12 1.45 1.90
CA ILE A 5 13.97 0.67 0.98
C ILE A 5 13.14 0.27 -0.25
N ILE A 6 11.95 -0.26 -0.03
CA ILE A 6 11.04 -0.71 -1.10
C ILE A 6 10.63 0.46 -2.02
N ALA A 7 10.50 1.67 -1.50
CA ALA A 7 10.18 2.84 -2.31
C ALA A 7 11.32 3.30 -3.26
N HIS A 8 12.56 2.82 -3.07
CA HIS A 8 13.68 3.09 -3.99
C HIS A 8 13.86 1.98 -5.03
N GLU A 9 13.35 0.78 -4.76
CA GLU A 9 13.36 -0.37 -5.66
C GLU A 9 12.01 -0.41 -6.40
N THR A 10 11.79 0.46 -7.39
CA THR A 10 10.45 0.62 -8.01
C THR A 10 10.17 -0.26 -9.22
N ASP A 11 11.21 -0.84 -9.82
CA ASP A 11 11.10 -1.37 -11.18
C ASP A 11 10.80 -2.88 -11.22
N ASP A 12 11.29 -3.65 -10.25
CA ASP A 12 11.17 -5.13 -10.25
C ASP A 12 10.35 -5.71 -9.08
N ILE A 13 9.85 -4.88 -8.16
CA ILE A 13 9.04 -5.35 -7.03
C ILE A 13 7.68 -4.66 -6.96
N PRO A 14 6.61 -5.38 -6.54
CA PRO A 14 5.27 -4.83 -6.42
C PRO A 14 5.15 -3.97 -5.16
N TRP A 15 5.89 -2.86 -5.12
CA TRP A 15 5.97 -1.95 -3.97
C TRP A 15 4.59 -1.43 -3.54
N TRP A 16 3.63 -1.36 -4.47
CA TRP A 16 2.26 -0.92 -4.21
C TRP A 16 1.49 -1.84 -3.22
N ARG A 17 1.96 -3.06 -2.99
CA ARG A 17 1.38 -3.99 -2.00
C ARG A 17 1.79 -3.68 -0.56
N VAL A 18 2.74 -2.78 -0.35
CA VAL A 18 3.24 -2.44 0.99
C VAL A 18 2.48 -1.24 1.56
N VAL A 19 1.84 -1.47 2.71
CA VAL A 19 1.16 -0.45 3.52
C VAL A 19 1.68 -0.51 4.95
N ASN A 20 1.38 0.51 5.76
CA ASN A 20 1.72 0.42 7.18
C ASN A 20 0.74 -0.49 7.95
N ALA A 21 1.04 -0.74 9.22
CA ALA A 21 0.23 -1.58 10.10
C ALA A 21 -1.21 -1.07 10.33
N GLN A 22 -1.51 0.19 9.97
CA GLN A 22 -2.85 0.78 10.02
C GLN A 22 -3.55 0.77 8.65
N GLY A 23 -2.94 0.16 7.63
CA GLY A 23 -3.48 0.10 6.27
C GLY A 23 -3.36 1.41 5.49
N GLU A 24 -2.58 2.37 5.97
CA GLU A 24 -2.37 3.66 5.29
C GLU A 24 -1.31 3.52 4.19
N LEU A 25 -1.55 4.21 3.07
CA LEU A 25 -0.59 4.37 1.99
C LEU A 25 0.53 5.33 2.42
N SER A 26 1.53 4.80 3.12
CA SER A 26 2.60 5.61 3.73
C SER A 26 3.48 6.35 2.71
N ILE A 27 3.51 5.89 1.45
CA ILE A 27 4.22 6.58 0.36
C ILE A 27 3.57 7.92 0.00
N ALA A 28 2.28 8.11 0.33
CA ALA A 28 1.55 9.34 0.04
C ALA A 28 2.12 10.58 0.74
N ARG A 29 2.88 10.39 1.83
CA ARG A 29 3.57 11.49 2.52
C ARG A 29 4.82 11.97 1.78
N ARG A 30 5.32 11.21 0.80
CA ARG A 30 6.52 11.57 -0.01
C ARG A 30 6.13 12.24 -1.32
N ASP A 31 5.15 11.68 -2.03
CA ASP A 31 4.72 12.20 -3.32
C ASP A 31 3.24 11.85 -3.56
N PRO A 32 2.35 12.84 -3.74
CA PRO A 32 0.96 12.63 -4.10
C PRO A 32 0.75 11.78 -5.37
N VAL A 33 1.67 11.85 -6.34
CA VAL A 33 1.61 11.08 -7.58
C VAL A 33 1.83 9.59 -7.31
N LEU A 34 2.78 9.25 -6.43
CA LEU A 34 3.01 7.86 -6.02
C LEU A 34 1.80 7.28 -5.27
N ALA A 35 1.12 8.09 -4.46
CA ALA A 35 -0.12 7.68 -3.80
C ALA A 35 -1.20 7.29 -4.82
N GLN A 36 -1.35 8.09 -5.87
CA GLN A 36 -2.34 7.84 -6.91
C GLN A 36 -1.99 6.58 -7.71
N ARG A 37 -0.71 6.37 -8.03
CA ARG A 37 -0.24 5.14 -8.68
C ARG A 37 -0.49 3.91 -7.81
N GLN A 38 -0.18 3.97 -6.51
CA GLN A 38 -0.44 2.87 -5.58
C GLN A 38 -1.93 2.51 -5.54
N ARG A 39 -2.81 3.51 -5.46
CA ARG A 39 -4.27 3.31 -5.51
C ARG A 39 -4.72 2.66 -6.81
N ALA A 40 -4.18 3.10 -7.95
CA ALA A 40 -4.53 2.53 -9.24
C ALA A 40 -4.10 1.06 -9.36
N HIS A 41 -2.89 0.72 -8.90
CA HIS A 41 -2.43 -0.67 -8.88
C HIS A 41 -3.26 -1.55 -7.95
N LEU A 42 -3.53 -1.10 -6.71
CA LEU A 42 -4.37 -1.83 -5.77
C LEU A 42 -5.78 -2.07 -6.33
N LYS A 43 -6.38 -1.05 -6.94
CA LYS A 43 -7.69 -1.17 -7.60
C LYS A 43 -7.67 -2.16 -8.76
N ALA A 44 -6.60 -2.18 -9.56
CA ALA A 44 -6.43 -3.15 -10.64
C ALA A 44 -6.28 -4.60 -10.12
N GLU A 45 -5.75 -4.77 -8.90
CA GLU A 45 -5.69 -6.05 -8.19
C GLU A 45 -7.00 -6.39 -7.44
N GLY A 46 -8.05 -5.55 -7.55
CA GLY A 46 -9.35 -5.76 -6.89
C GLY A 46 -9.39 -5.33 -5.42
N ILE A 47 -8.37 -4.61 -4.94
CA ILE A 47 -8.32 -4.07 -3.58
C ILE A 47 -8.90 -2.65 -3.59
N GLU A 48 -10.13 -2.51 -3.11
CA GLU A 48 -10.74 -1.21 -2.87
C GLU A 48 -10.35 -0.65 -1.50
N LEU A 49 -10.05 0.65 -1.45
CA LEU A 49 -9.79 1.33 -0.18
C LEU A 49 -11.10 1.65 0.52
N THR A 50 -11.05 1.67 1.85
CA THR A 50 -12.16 2.17 2.69
C THR A 50 -12.44 3.64 2.42
N GLU A 51 -13.56 4.16 2.94
CA GLU A 51 -13.88 5.59 2.89
C GLU A 51 -12.79 6.47 3.52
N ALA A 52 -12.07 5.95 4.52
CA ALA A 52 -10.91 6.61 5.13
C ALA A 52 -9.62 6.51 4.30
N GLY A 53 -9.68 5.90 3.10
CA GLY A 53 -8.55 5.69 2.22
C GLY A 53 -7.54 4.66 2.74
N ARG A 54 -8.00 3.62 3.45
CA ARG A 54 -7.16 2.56 4.02
C ARG A 54 -7.36 1.24 3.29
N VAL A 55 -6.33 0.39 3.24
CA VAL A 55 -6.47 -1.00 2.81
C VAL A 55 -7.20 -1.80 3.91
N PRO A 56 -8.23 -2.60 3.59
CA PRO A 56 -8.92 -3.42 4.58
C PRO A 56 -8.05 -4.61 5.00
N LEU A 57 -7.28 -4.44 6.08
CA LEU A 57 -6.27 -5.40 6.53
C LEU A 57 -6.83 -6.74 7.01
N GLY A 58 -8.09 -6.79 7.48
CA GLY A 58 -8.67 -8.01 8.06
C GLY A 58 -8.72 -9.22 7.14
N HIS A 59 -8.58 -9.03 5.82
CA HIS A 59 -8.49 -10.11 4.85
C HIS A 59 -7.04 -10.57 4.57
N PHE A 60 -6.04 -9.78 4.94
CA PHE A 60 -4.64 -9.96 4.57
C PHE A 60 -3.72 -10.28 5.74
N LEU A 61 -4.18 -10.06 6.97
CA LEU A 61 -3.45 -10.46 8.16
C LEU A 61 -3.77 -11.93 8.45
N PRO A 62 -2.77 -12.74 8.84
CA PRO A 62 -3.04 -14.07 9.37
C PRO A 62 -3.98 -13.94 10.58
N GLU A 63 -4.87 -14.92 10.76
CA GLU A 63 -5.59 -15.07 12.03
C GLU A 63 -4.55 -15.15 13.15
N ASP A 64 -4.77 -14.42 14.25
CA ASP A 64 -3.81 -14.29 15.35
C ASP A 64 -3.23 -15.67 15.75
N GLU A 65 -1.92 -15.85 15.58
CA GLU A 65 -1.15 -17.06 15.96
C GLU A 65 -0.65 -16.97 17.42
#